data_AF-A0A961QV37-F1
#
_entry.id   AF-A0A961QV37-F1
#
_cell.length_a   1.000
_cell.length_b   1.000
_cell.length_c   1.000
_cell.angle_alpha   90.00
_cell.angle_beta   90.00
_cell.angle_gamma   90.00
#
_symmetry.space_group_name_H-M   'P 1'
#
loop_
_entity.id
_entity.type
_entity.pdbx_description
1 polymer ?
#
loop_
_entity_poly.entity_id
_entity_poly.type
_entity_poly.pdbx_seq_one_letter_code
_entity_poly.pdbx_strand_id
1 'polypeptide(L)' 'NKCDELERQTVAEFYQRCFGEELPESAASTALG' A
#
# COMPACT_ATOMS: atom_id res chain seq x y z
N ASN A 1 5.25 -5.05 12.56
CA ASN A 1 5.56 -3.89 11.69
C ASN A 1 4.67 -2.75 12.19
N LYS A 2 5.24 -1.62 12.62
CA LYS A 2 4.53 -0.47 13.21
C LYS A 2 4.32 0.63 12.15
N CYS A 3 3.91 0.25 10.95
CA CYS A 3 3.55 1.23 9.93
C CYS A 3 2.14 1.69 10.25
N ASP A 4 1.97 2.95 10.63
CA ASP A 4 0.66 3.53 10.85
C ASP A 4 -0.14 3.46 9.53
N GLU A 5 -1.48 3.40 9.61
CA GLU A 5 -2.34 3.11 8.46
C GLU A 5 -2.12 4.07 7.27
N LEU A 6 -1.75 5.32 7.57
CA LEU A 6 -1.39 6.34 6.58
C LEU A 6 -0.08 6.01 5.83
N GLU A 7 0.94 5.57 6.56
CA GLU A 7 2.22 5.18 5.95
C GLU A 7 2.05 3.92 5.10
N ARG A 8 1.15 3.01 5.49
CA ARG A 8 0.85 1.80 4.70
C ARG A 8 0.30 2.15 3.32
N GLN A 9 -0.58 3.14 3.22
CA GLN A 9 -1.10 3.63 1.93
C GLN A 9 0.02 4.19 1.06
N THR A 10 0.85 5.07 1.62
CA THR A 10 1.97 5.68 0.89
C THR A 10 2.97 4.62 0.42
N VAL A 11 3.34 3.66 1.27
CA VAL A 11 4.22 2.55 0.89
C VAL A 11 3.61 1.72 -0.24
N ALA A 12 2.29 1.49 -0.21
CA ALA A 12 1.61 0.74 -1.25
C ALA A 12 1.66 1.44 -2.62
N GLU A 13 1.38 2.74 -2.65
CA GLU A 13 1.47 3.55 -3.88
C GLU A 13 2.88 3.57 -4.45
N PHE A 14 3.89 3.74 -3.59
CA PHE A 14 5.29 3.74 -4.02
C PHE A 14 5.70 2.37 -4.56
N TYR A 15 5.31 1.26 -3.91
CA TYR A 15 5.59 -0.08 -4.40
C TYR A 15 5.00 -0.29 -5.81
N GLN A 16 3.72 0.02 -5.99
CA GLN A 16 3.05 -0.13 -7.28
C GLN A 16 3.70 0.73 -8.38
N ARG A 17 4.11 1.97 -8.05
CA ARG A 17 4.79 2.85 -9.01
C ARG A 17 6.20 2.40 -9.36
N CYS A 18 6.96 1.92 -8.39
CA CYS A 18 8.35 1.52 -8.57
C CYS A 18 8.49 0.16 -9.24
N PHE A 19 7.61 -0.77 -8.91
CA PHE A 19 7.70 -2.17 -9.36
C PHE A 19 6.66 -2.53 -10.41
N GLY A 20 5.63 -1.72 -10.62
CA GLY A 20 4.56 -1.99 -11.58
C GLY A 20 3.70 -3.20 -11.23
N GLU A 21 3.79 -3.69 -9.98
CA GLU A 21 3.13 -4.91 -9.52
C GLU A 21 2.00 -4.56 -8.54
N GLU A 22 0.88 -5.27 -8.67
CA GLU A 22 -0.25 -5.13 -7.77
C GLU A 22 0.08 -5.73 -6.40
N LEU A 23 -0.14 -4.95 -5.35
CA LEU A 23 -0.03 -5.44 -3.99
C LEU A 23 -1.24 -6.28 -3.61
N PRO A 24 -1.06 -7.28 -2.73
CA PRO A 24 -2.18 -8.07 -2.23
C PRO A 24 -3.23 -7.15 -1.59
N GLU A 25 -4.50 -7.53 -1.71
CA GLU A 25 -5.62 -6.72 -1.21
C GLU A 25 -5.45 -6.32 0.26
N SER A 26 -4.84 -7.15 1.10
CA SER A 26 -4.55 -6.79 2.50
C SER A 26 -3.59 -5.61 2.69
N ALA A 27 -2.73 -5.33 1.71
CA ALA A 27 -1.82 -4.18 1.69
C ALA A 27 -2.43 -2.98 0.94
N ALA A 28 -3.28 -3.23 -0.06
CA ALA A 28 -3.97 -2.18 -0.85
C ALA A 28 -5.30 -1.69 -0.21
N SER A 29 -5.97 -2.50 0.60
CA SER A 29 -7.36 -2.32 1.08
C SER A 29 -7.56 -1.15 2.05
N THR A 30 -6.54 -0.36 2.37
CA THR A 30 -6.77 0.90 3.12
C THR A 30 -7.26 2.02 2.23
N ALA A 31 -7.20 1.89 0.90
CA ALA A 31 -7.42 3.02 -0.03
C ALA A 31 -8.84 3.14 -0.61
N LEU A 32 -9.78 2.22 -0.28
CA LEU A 32 -11.13 2.20 -0.86
C LEU A 32 -12.28 2.08 0.17
N GLY A 33 -12.10 2.71 1.34
CA GLY A 33 -13.16 2.91 2.34
C GLY A 33 -13.35 4.38 2.67
#